data_AF-A0A8T5N0G2-F1
#
_entry.id   AF-A0A8T5N0G2-F1
#
_cell.length_a   1.000
_cell.length_b   1.000
_cell.length_c   1.000
_cell.angle_alpha   90.00
_cell.angle_beta   90.00
_cell.angle_gamma   90.00
#
_symmetry.space_group_name_H-M   'P 1'
#
loop_
_entity.id
_entity.type
_entity.pdbx_description
1 polymer ?
#
loop_
_entity_poly.entity_id
_entity_poly.type
_entity_poly.pdbx_seq_one_letter_code
_entity_poly.pdbx_strand_id
1 'polypeptide(L)'
;MAKKQKRVKQKSDSKLFAFLAILLSVAGFIIALIAKKDDKYVMYYAKQSLILFLSGIVVKILSVLLILTIIGVIAVPVLWVMYFVIWVVALINSVSGKQKETPLIGHYANKINI
;
A
#
# COMPACT_ATOMS: atom_id res chain seq x y z
N MET A 1 -11.20 -30.14 -14.92
CA MET A 1 -11.42 -29.52 -13.57
C MET A 1 -10.11 -28.99 -12.93
N ALA A 2 -8.99 -29.71 -13.01
CA ALA A 2 -7.69 -29.29 -12.43
C ALA A 2 -7.15 -27.91 -12.87
N LYS A 3 -7.35 -27.52 -14.14
CA LYS A 3 -6.89 -26.21 -14.68
C LYS A 3 -7.66 -25.03 -14.07
N LYS A 4 -8.94 -25.22 -13.73
CA LYS A 4 -9.79 -24.22 -13.05
C LYS A 4 -9.34 -24.06 -11.59
N GLN A 5 -9.00 -25.16 -10.93
CA GLN A 5 -8.55 -25.19 -9.53
C GLN A 5 -7.16 -24.53 -9.33
N LYS A 6 -6.21 -24.76 -10.25
CA LYS A 6 -4.91 -24.05 -10.26
C LYS A 6 -5.08 -22.53 -10.40
N ARG A 7 -5.98 -22.06 -11.29
CA ARG A 7 -6.23 -20.62 -11.49
C ARG A 7 -6.86 -19.95 -10.27
N VAL A 8 -7.78 -20.64 -9.57
CA VAL A 8 -8.40 -20.12 -8.33
C VAL A 8 -7.36 -20.00 -7.22
N LYS A 9 -6.53 -21.04 -7.02
CA LYS A 9 -5.47 -21.02 -6.01
C LYS A 9 -4.46 -19.90 -6.26
N GLN A 10 -3.98 -19.76 -7.51
CA GLN A 10 -3.07 -18.68 -7.88
C GLN A 10 -3.67 -17.29 -7.59
N LYS A 11 -4.95 -17.07 -7.93
CA LYS A 11 -5.63 -15.79 -7.65
C LYS A 11 -5.79 -15.51 -6.15
N SER A 12 -5.97 -16.54 -5.33
CA SER A 12 -5.99 -16.43 -3.86
C SER A 12 -4.62 -16.04 -3.32
N ASP A 13 -3.57 -16.74 -3.76
CA ASP A 13 -2.20 -16.48 -3.32
C ASP A 13 -1.79 -15.04 -3.66
N SER A 14 -2.07 -14.57 -4.89
CA SER A 14 -1.79 -13.18 -5.29
C SER A 14 -2.47 -12.15 -4.39
N LYS A 15 -3.70 -12.40 -3.93
CA LYS A 15 -4.38 -11.51 -2.97
C LYS A 15 -3.69 -11.48 -1.62
N LEU A 16 -3.26 -12.64 -1.11
CA LEU A 16 -2.55 -12.73 0.15
C LEU A 16 -1.21 -11.98 0.08
N PHE A 17 -0.43 -12.18 -0.99
CA PHE A 17 0.83 -11.47 -1.16
C PHE A 17 0.65 -9.96 -1.34
N ALA A 18 -0.38 -9.52 -2.08
CA ALA A 18 -0.70 -8.09 -2.19
C ALA A 18 -1.11 -7.46 -0.85
N PHE A 19 -1.90 -8.18 -0.06
CA PHE A 19 -2.30 -7.76 1.28
C PHE A 19 -1.09 -7.67 2.22
N LEU A 20 -0.24 -8.70 2.23
CA LEU A 20 1.01 -8.71 3.00
C LEU A 20 1.95 -7.59 2.57
N ALA A 21 2.00 -7.27 1.27
CA ALA A 21 2.82 -6.18 0.76
C ALA A 21 2.44 -4.83 1.39
N ILE A 22 1.14 -4.54 1.53
CA ILE A 22 0.66 -3.30 2.15
C ILE A 22 0.77 -3.34 3.67
N LEU A 23 0.39 -4.47 4.29
CA LEU A 23 0.38 -4.62 5.75
C LEU A 23 1.79 -4.46 6.34
N LEU A 24 2.78 -5.11 5.72
CA LEU A 24 4.17 -5.09 6.16
C LEU A 24 4.98 -3.95 5.53
N SER A 25 4.34 -3.11 4.72
CA SER A 25 4.95 -1.95 4.07
C SER A 25 6.25 -2.31 3.33
N VAL A 26 7.41 -1.82 3.77
CA VAL A 26 8.72 -2.09 3.15
C VAL A 26 9.10 -3.57 3.18
N ALA A 27 8.89 -4.26 4.31
CA ALA A 27 9.20 -5.69 4.39
C ALA A 27 8.29 -6.49 3.44
N GLY A 28 7.02 -6.10 3.36
CA GLY A 28 6.06 -6.68 2.43
C GLY A 28 6.43 -6.45 0.96
N PHE A 29 6.94 -5.26 0.63
CA PHE A 29 7.46 -4.95 -0.70
C PHE A 29 8.64 -5.87 -1.09
N ILE A 30 9.61 -6.07 -0.19
CA ILE A 30 10.76 -6.95 -0.45
C ILE A 30 10.30 -8.39 -0.66
N ILE A 31 9.39 -8.88 0.19
CA ILE A 31 8.82 -10.24 0.06
C ILE A 31 8.12 -10.39 -1.29
N ALA A 32 7.29 -9.41 -1.68
CA ALA A 32 6.60 -9.41 -2.97
C ALA A 32 7.59 -9.40 -4.16
N LEU A 33 8.67 -8.63 -4.06
CA LEU A 33 9.71 -8.52 -5.08
C LEU A 33 10.47 -9.83 -5.28
N ILE A 34 10.73 -10.59 -4.22
CA ILE A 34 11.46 -11.86 -4.31
C ILE A 34 10.51 -13.01 -4.70
N ALA A 35 9.32 -13.07 -4.10
CA ALA A 35 8.43 -14.22 -4.22
C ALA A 35 7.46 -14.16 -5.41
N LYS A 36 7.09 -12.96 -5.88
CA LYS A 36 5.98 -12.75 -6.83
C LYS A 36 6.26 -11.63 -7.84
N LYS A 37 7.52 -11.47 -8.28
CA LYS A 37 7.91 -10.39 -9.21
C LYS A 37 7.13 -10.35 -10.52
N ASP A 38 6.78 -11.52 -11.05
CA ASP A 38 6.08 -11.65 -12.34
C ASP A 38 4.58 -11.37 -12.23
N ASP A 39 4.06 -11.26 -11.00
CA ASP A 39 2.66 -10.99 -10.73
C ASP A 39 2.41 -9.48 -10.67
N LYS A 40 1.88 -8.94 -11.78
CA LYS A 40 1.53 -7.51 -11.91
C LYS A 40 0.59 -7.02 -10.81
N TYR A 41 -0.30 -7.87 -10.29
CA TYR A 41 -1.23 -7.49 -9.22
C TYR A 41 -0.47 -7.32 -7.90
N VAL A 42 0.36 -8.29 -7.54
CA VAL A 42 1.17 -8.24 -6.32
C VAL A 42 2.15 -7.07 -6.40
N MET A 43 2.82 -6.88 -7.54
CA MET A 43 3.80 -5.81 -7.72
C MET A 43 3.18 -4.42 -7.64
N TYR A 44 1.94 -4.25 -8.11
CA TYR A 44 1.21 -2.99 -8.00
C TYR A 44 1.02 -2.58 -6.52
N TYR A 45 0.51 -3.50 -5.70
CA TYR A 45 0.30 -3.23 -4.27
C TYR A 45 1.60 -3.16 -3.48
N ALA A 46 2.65 -3.85 -3.94
CA ALA A 46 4.01 -3.70 -3.41
C ALA A 46 4.57 -2.29 -3.66
N LYS A 47 4.48 -1.77 -4.90
CA LYS A 47 4.86 -0.38 -5.19
C LYS A 47 4.02 0.60 -4.35
N GLN A 48 2.73 0.34 -4.22
CA GLN A 48 1.84 1.16 -3.41
C GLN A 48 2.24 1.18 -1.93
N SER A 49 2.68 0.05 -1.37
CA SER A 49 3.11 -0.03 0.02
C SER A 49 4.40 0.75 0.30
N LEU A 50 5.30 0.82 -0.68
CA LEU A 50 6.50 1.65 -0.63
C LEU A 50 6.16 3.15 -0.69
N ILE A 51 5.21 3.56 -1.54
CA ILE A 51 4.77 4.96 -1.57
C ILE A 51 4.08 5.35 -0.26
N LEU A 52 3.23 4.47 0.29
CA LEU A 52 2.63 4.65 1.61
C LEU A 52 3.70 4.89 2.67
N PHE A 53 4.74 4.05 2.70
CA PHE A 53 5.87 4.22 3.62
C PHE A 53 6.54 5.59 3.50
N LEU A 54 6.88 6.01 2.27
CA LEU A 54 7.50 7.30 2.01
C LEU A 54 6.60 8.46 2.43
N SER A 55 5.30 8.37 2.16
CA SER A 55 4.34 9.38 2.61
C SER A 55 4.22 9.43 4.14
N GLY A 56 4.33 8.29 4.83
CA GLY A 56 4.36 8.25 6.29
C GLY A 56 5.58 8.95 6.88
N ILE A 57 6.76 8.85 6.23
CA ILE A 57 7.96 9.60 6.62
C ILE A 57 7.70 11.11 6.47
N VAL A 58 7.10 11.54 5.35
CA VAL A 58 6.75 12.95 5.12
C VAL A 58 5.78 13.46 6.19
N VAL A 59 4.71 12.72 6.49
CA VAL A 59 3.75 13.07 7.55
C VAL A 59 4.44 13.16 8.91
N LYS A 60 5.40 12.27 9.22
CA LYS A 60 6.17 12.32 10.47
C LYS A 60 7.04 13.57 10.56
N ILE A 61 7.76 13.93 9.50
CA ILE A 61 8.59 15.15 9.46
C ILE A 61 7.73 16.40 9.64
N LEU A 62 6.61 16.48 8.90
CA LEU A 62 5.65 17.58 9.05
C LEU A 62 5.10 17.65 10.48
N SER A 63 4.74 16.52 11.06
CA SER A 63 4.22 16.46 12.43
C SER A 63 5.20 17.02 13.46
N VAL A 64 6.49 16.70 13.34
CA VAL A 64 7.55 17.23 14.22
C VAL A 64 7.69 18.73 14.07
N LEU A 65 7.60 19.25 12.84
CA LEU A 65 7.70 20.69 12.59
C LEU A 65 6.49 21.45 13.15
N LEU A 66 5.29 20.88 13.02
CA LEU A 66 4.06 21.48 13.51
C LEU A 66 3.95 21.48 15.05
N ILE A 67 4.55 20.50 15.74
CA ILE A 67 4.42 20.35 17.20
C ILE A 67 4.97 21.54 18.01
N LEU A 68 5.87 22.33 17.41
CA LEU A 68 6.40 23.57 17.99
C LEU A 68 5.36 24.71 18.02
N THR A 69 4.23 24.53 17.33
CA THR A 69 3.18 25.54 17.17
C THR A 69 1.89 25.06 17.87
N ILE A 70 1.15 25.97 18.51
CA ILE A 70 -0.15 25.65 19.16
C ILE A 70 -1.15 25.02 18.16
N ILE A 71 -1.09 25.44 16.89
CA ILE A 71 -1.91 24.87 15.79
C ILE A 71 -1.57 23.39 15.53
N GLY A 72 -0.32 22.98 15.77
CA GLY A 72 0.15 21.62 15.55
C GLY A 72 -0.52 20.58 16.44
N VAL A 73 -0.95 20.95 17.65
CA VAL A 73 -1.62 20.04 18.58
C VAL A 73 -2.91 19.46 17.99
N ILE A 74 -3.64 20.25 17.20
CA ILE A 74 -4.89 19.83 16.54
C ILE A 74 -4.60 19.29 15.13
N ALA A 75 -3.63 19.87 14.41
CA ALA A 75 -3.32 19.45 13.04
C ALA A 75 -2.67 18.05 12.95
N VAL A 76 -1.78 17.70 13.89
CA VAL A 76 -1.09 16.40 13.94
C VAL A 76 -2.06 15.21 14.00
N PRO A 77 -3.05 15.15 14.93
CA PRO A 77 -4.00 14.04 14.96
C PRO A 77 -4.85 13.95 13.69
N VAL A 78 -5.23 15.09 13.08
CA VAL A 78 -5.99 15.09 11.81
C VAL A 78 -5.17 14.50 10.66
N LEU A 79 -3.89 14.86 10.54
CA LEU A 79 -2.98 14.29 9.54
C LEU A 79 -2.81 12.78 9.72
N TRP A 80 -2.66 12.31 10.96
CA TRP A 80 -2.55 10.89 11.27
C TRP A 80 -3.82 10.12 10.94
N VAL A 81 -4.99 10.66 11.25
CA VAL A 81 -6.28 10.04 10.89
C VAL A 81 -6.42 9.95 9.38
N MET A 82 -6.10 11.00 8.64
CA MET A 82 -6.15 11.00 7.18
C MET A 82 -5.21 9.94 6.58
N TYR A 83 -3.97 9.88 7.07
CA TYR A 83 -3.01 8.85 6.66
C TYR A 83 -3.51 7.43 6.96
N PHE A 84 -4.07 7.21 8.15
CA PHE A 84 -4.63 5.93 8.56
C PHE A 84 -5.78 5.49 7.65
N VAL A 85 -6.69 6.40 7.29
CA VAL A 85 -7.79 6.11 6.36
C VAL A 85 -7.25 5.67 5.00
N ILE A 86 -6.24 6.36 4.44
CA ILE A 86 -5.63 5.98 3.16
C ILE A 86 -5.00 4.58 3.25
N TRP A 87 -4.33 4.27 4.36
CA TRP A 87 -3.74 2.94 4.58
C TRP A 87 -4.79 1.84 4.66
N VAL A 88 -5.90 2.06 5.36
CA VAL A 88 -7.02 1.10 5.43
C VAL A 88 -7.66 0.88 4.05
N VAL A 89 -7.90 1.94 3.28
CA VAL A 89 -8.44 1.84 1.92
C VAL A 89 -7.50 1.04 1.02
N ALA A 90 -6.18 1.26 1.13
CA ALA A 90 -5.18 0.48 0.41
C ALA A 90 -5.25 -1.01 0.76
N LEU A 91 -5.37 -1.37 2.04
CA LEU A 91 -5.53 -2.75 2.50
C LEU A 91 -6.79 -3.39 1.92
N ILE A 92 -7.94 -2.72 1.96
CA ILE A 92 -9.19 -3.24 1.41
C ILE A 92 -9.07 -3.45 -0.10
N ASN A 93 -8.42 -2.52 -0.81
CA ASN A 93 -8.19 -2.65 -2.25
C ASN A 93 -7.32 -3.87 -2.58
N SER A 94 -6.29 -4.15 -1.78
CA SER A 94 -5.35 -5.28 -1.98
C SER A 94 -5.98 -6.67 -1.89
N VAL A 95 -7.13 -6.81 -1.23
CA VAL A 95 -7.88 -8.09 -1.15
C VAL A 95 -9.01 -8.17 -2.19
N SER A 96 -9.35 -7.06 -2.83
CA SER A 96 -10.45 -6.97 -3.80
C SER A 96 -10.25 -7.87 -5.04
N GLY A 97 -9.00 -8.21 -5.37
CA GLY A 97 -8.66 -9.02 -6.54
C GLY A 97 -8.75 -8.27 -7.86
N LYS A 98 -8.88 -6.94 -7.82
CA LYS A 98 -8.74 -6.02 -8.94
C LYS A 98 -7.66 -5.00 -8.59
N GLN A 99 -6.86 -4.57 -9.56
CA GLN A 99 -6.01 -3.39 -9.38
C GLN A 99 -6.95 -2.20 -9.26
N LYS A 100 -7.12 -1.70 -8.04
CA LYS A 100 -7.89 -0.50 -7.78
C LYS A 100 -6.91 0.62 -7.52
N GLU A 101 -7.05 1.69 -8.27
CA GLU A 101 -6.32 2.91 -7.97
C GLU A 101 -6.80 3.46 -6.65
N THR A 102 -5.89 3.48 -5.68
CA THR A 102 -6.17 4.10 -4.39
C THR A 102 -5.99 5.61 -4.59
N PRO A 103 -7.00 6.44 -4.31
CA PRO A 103 -6.92 7.88 -4.51
C PRO A 103 -5.64 8.43 -3.87
N LEU A 104 -4.96 9.36 -4.54
CA LEU A 104 -3.67 9.96 -4.18
C LEU A 104 -2.41 9.12 -4.43
N ILE A 105 -2.47 7.78 -4.47
CA ILE A 105 -1.26 6.92 -4.59
C ILE A 105 -1.24 6.12 -5.88
N GLY A 106 -2.41 5.67 -6.35
CA GLY A 106 -2.54 4.88 -7.57
C GLY A 106 -2.03 5.62 -8.82
N HIS A 107 -2.21 6.95 -8.85
CA HIS A 107 -1.79 7.77 -9.98
C HIS A 107 -0.27 7.88 -10.11
N TYR A 108 0.46 7.92 -8.99
CA TYR A 108 1.93 7.91 -8.97
C TYR A 108 2.50 6.51 -9.20
N ALA A 109 1.86 5.47 -8.64
CA ALA A 109 2.27 4.08 -8.87
C ALA A 109 2.18 3.69 -10.36
N ASN A 110 1.15 4.15 -11.08
CA ASN A 110 1.00 3.90 -12.52
C ASN A 110 2.02 4.65 -13.41
N LYS A 111 2.73 5.66 -12.90
CA LYS A 111 3.83 6.33 -13.62
C LYS A 111 5.19 5.67 -13.43
N ILE A 112 5.33 4.72 -12.49
CA ILE A 112 6.61 4.05 -12.22
C ILE A 112 6.73 2.82 -13.13
N ASN A 113 7.42 3.00 -14.26
CA ASN A 113 7.72 1.96 -15.24
C ASN A 113 8.96 1.17 -14.79
N ILE A 114 8.73 0.15 -13.97
CA ILE A 114 9.73 -0.82 -13.47
C ILE A 114 9.08 -2.19 -13.50
#